data_AF-A0A8H3NI66-F1
#
_entry.id   AF-A0A8H3NI66-F1
#
_cell.length_a   1.000
_cell.length_b   1.000
_cell.length_c   1.000
_cell.angle_alpha   90.00
_cell.angle_beta   90.00
_cell.angle_gamma   90.00
#
_symmetry.space_group_name_H-M   'P 1'
#
loop_
_entity.id
_entity.type
_entity.pdbx_description
1 polymer ?
#
loop_
_entity_poly.entity_id
_entity_poly.type
_entity_poly.pdbx_seq_one_letter_code
_entity_poly.pdbx_strand_id
1 'polypeptide(L)'
;MAGATNARMAVAVAKAGGLGLIGGGADFTASSPELANLRQQLIHARQLFGIVDSNAPLPIGVGCLTMKSDTWKDNFVQVVNEYRPVAVWLFAYTRRSQHAELIQALKKTGRDWD
;
A
#
# COMPACT_ATOMS: atom_id res chain seq x y z
N MET A 1 -13.89 -0.28 2.39
CA MET A 1 -14.26 -1.50 3.14
C MET A 1 -13.23 -1.73 4.26
N ALA A 2 -13.25 -0.89 5.30
CA ALA A 2 -12.32 -1.03 6.42
C ALA A 2 -12.57 -2.37 7.13
N GLY A 3 -11.51 -3.08 7.49
CA GLY A 3 -11.57 -4.39 8.17
C GLY A 3 -11.85 -5.60 7.27
N ALA A 4 -12.31 -5.43 6.03
CA ALA A 4 -12.59 -6.54 5.11
C ALA A 4 -11.51 -6.78 4.05
N THR A 5 -10.82 -5.71 3.62
CA THR A 5 -9.82 -5.75 2.54
C THR A 5 -8.45 -6.24 3.05
N ASN A 6 -8.26 -7.55 3.10
CA ASN A 6 -7.04 -8.22 3.57
C ASN A 6 -6.27 -8.94 2.44
N ALA A 7 -5.12 -9.53 2.78
CA ALA A 7 -4.24 -10.23 1.84
C ALA A 7 -4.96 -11.35 1.06
N ARG A 8 -5.73 -12.20 1.74
CA ARG A 8 -6.44 -13.32 1.09
C ARG A 8 -7.43 -12.82 0.05
N MET A 9 -8.20 -11.80 0.40
CA MET A 9 -9.18 -11.20 -0.52
C MET A 9 -8.48 -10.55 -1.72
N ALA A 10 -7.45 -9.71 -1.48
CA ALA A 10 -6.72 -9.03 -2.54
C ALA A 10 -6.05 -10.02 -3.51
N VAL A 11 -5.41 -11.07 -2.97
CA VAL A 11 -4.77 -12.12 -3.78
C VAL A 11 -5.82 -12.90 -4.58
N ALA A 12 -6.98 -13.23 -4.00
CA ALA A 12 -8.03 -13.94 -4.71
C ALA A 12 -8.56 -13.12 -5.90
N VAL A 13 -8.79 -11.81 -5.71
CA VAL A 13 -9.19 -10.90 -6.79
C VAL A 13 -8.12 -10.84 -7.88
N ALA A 14 -6.84 -10.73 -7.51
CA ALA A 14 -5.74 -10.72 -8.46
C ALA A 14 -5.63 -12.02 -9.27
N LYS A 15 -5.74 -13.18 -8.60
CA LYS A 15 -5.74 -14.50 -9.26
C LYS A 15 -6.95 -14.71 -10.19
N ALA A 16 -8.06 -14.02 -9.92
CA ALA A 16 -9.24 -14.01 -10.79
C ALA A 16 -9.11 -13.03 -11.99
N GLY A 17 -7.97 -12.35 -12.15
CA GLY A 17 -7.73 -11.41 -13.25
C GLY A 17 -8.11 -9.95 -12.95
N GLY A 18 -8.51 -9.64 -11.72
CA GLY A 18 -8.78 -8.26 -11.28
C GLY A 18 -7.58 -7.58 -10.62
N LEU A 19 -7.78 -6.36 -10.13
CA LEU A 19 -6.83 -5.69 -9.23
C LEU A 19 -7.36 -5.74 -7.80
N GLY A 20 -6.78 -6.61 -6.98
CA GLY A 20 -7.13 -6.69 -5.56
C GLY A 20 -6.41 -5.62 -4.73
N LEU A 21 -7.09 -5.06 -3.72
CA LEU A 21 -6.52 -4.04 -2.83
C LEU A 21 -6.53 -4.47 -1.36
N ILE A 22 -5.44 -4.20 -0.65
CA ILE A 22 -5.36 -4.27 0.81
C ILE A 22 -5.63 -2.87 1.38
N GLY A 23 -6.47 -2.78 2.41
CA GLY A 23 -6.74 -1.51 3.09
C GLY A 23 -5.63 -1.17 4.08
N GLY A 24 -4.89 -0.08 3.85
CA GLY A 24 -3.78 0.34 4.70
C GLY A 24 -4.18 1.19 5.91
N GLY A 25 -5.32 1.87 5.87
CA GLY A 25 -5.78 2.75 6.96
C GLY A 25 -5.51 4.23 6.69
N ALA A 26 -5.49 5.03 7.76
CA ALA A 26 -5.33 6.48 7.78
C ALA A 26 -4.15 6.99 8.64
N ASP A 27 -3.48 6.11 9.38
CA ASP A 27 -2.32 6.43 10.21
C ASP A 27 -1.14 5.51 9.89
N PHE A 28 -0.08 6.09 9.32
CA PHE A 28 1.15 5.37 9.02
C PHE A 28 2.33 5.86 9.87
N THR A 29 2.08 6.40 11.07
CA THR A 29 3.16 6.71 12.02
C THR A 29 3.92 5.44 12.43
N ALA A 30 5.17 5.57 12.87
CA ALA A 30 6.05 4.41 13.10
C ALA A 30 5.48 3.41 14.13
N SER A 31 4.74 3.89 15.13
CA SER A 31 4.08 3.09 16.16
C SER A 31 2.62 2.74 15.83
N SER A 32 2.13 3.09 14.64
CA SER A 32 0.74 2.85 14.24
C SER A 32 0.44 1.35 14.11
N PRO A 33 -0.62 0.85 14.77
CA PRO A 33 -1.13 -0.51 14.52
C PRO A 33 -1.55 -0.74 13.07
N GLU A 34 -2.03 0.30 12.38
CA GLU A 34 -2.47 0.21 10.98
C GLU A 34 -1.27 -0.06 10.05
N LEU A 35 -0.14 0.63 10.29
CA LEU A 35 1.12 0.40 9.56
C LEU A 35 1.68 -1.00 9.83
N ALA A 36 1.69 -1.43 11.09
CA ALA A 36 2.14 -2.76 11.48
C ALA A 36 1.29 -3.85 10.80
N ASN A 37 -0.04 -3.69 10.82
CA ASN A 37 -0.95 -4.60 10.13
C ASN A 37 -0.74 -4.59 8.61
N LEU A 38 -0.58 -3.42 7.98
CA LEU A 38 -0.32 -3.34 6.53
C LEU A 38 0.92 -4.16 6.14
N ARG A 39 2.04 -4.03 6.87
CA ARG A 39 3.24 -4.85 6.63
C ARG A 39 2.94 -6.34 6.73
N GLN A 40 2.24 -6.78 7.77
CA GLN A 40 1.86 -8.19 7.93
C GLN A 40 1.00 -8.69 6.76
N GLN A 41 0.06 -7.87 6.29
CA GLN A 41 -0.77 -8.23 5.14
C GLN A 41 0.03 -8.29 3.83
N LEU A 42 1.02 -7.40 3.63
CA LEU A 42 1.89 -7.43 2.45
C LEU A 42 2.83 -8.64 2.44
N ILE A 43 3.40 -9.01 3.59
CA ILE A 43 4.18 -10.24 3.76
C ILE A 43 3.31 -11.47 3.43
N HIS A 44 2.10 -11.52 3.99
CA HIS A 44 1.18 -12.63 3.74
C HIS A 44 0.74 -12.69 2.26
N ALA A 45 0.51 -11.55 1.61
CA ALA A 45 0.19 -11.51 0.19
C ALA A 45 1.33 -12.10 -0.67
N ARG A 46 2.59 -11.74 -0.37
CA ARG A 46 3.77 -12.33 -1.03
C ARG A 46 3.82 -13.84 -0.89
N GLN A 47 3.57 -14.35 0.32
CA GLN A 47 3.50 -15.79 0.59
C GLN A 47 2.39 -16.48 -0.23
N LEU A 48 1.19 -15.88 -0.32
CA LEU A 48 0.07 -16.43 -1.07
C LEU A 48 0.28 -16.45 -2.60
N PHE A 49 1.15 -15.58 -3.12
CA PHE A 49 1.61 -15.62 -4.52
C PHE A 49 2.84 -16.50 -4.73
N GLY A 50 3.54 -16.91 -3.66
CA GLY A 50 4.81 -17.64 -3.77
C GLY A 50 5.98 -16.77 -4.26
N ILE A 51 5.94 -15.46 -4.03
CA ILE A 51 6.99 -14.53 -4.48
C ILE A 51 8.14 -14.55 -3.47
N VAL A 52 9.27 -15.14 -3.87
CA VAL A 52 10.49 -15.25 -3.04
C VAL A 52 11.40 -14.03 -3.20
N ASP A 53 11.53 -13.50 -4.42
CA ASP A 53 12.34 -12.31 -4.69
C ASP A 53 11.71 -11.07 -4.04
N SER A 54 12.43 -10.42 -3.12
CA SER A 54 11.98 -9.19 -2.46
C SER A 54 11.88 -7.98 -3.41
N ASN A 55 12.58 -8.02 -4.55
CA ASN A 55 12.55 -6.95 -5.54
C ASN A 55 11.43 -7.14 -6.59
N ALA A 56 10.82 -8.33 -6.67
CA ALA A 56 9.70 -8.55 -7.57
C ALA A 56 8.47 -7.67 -7.19
N PRO A 57 7.79 -7.04 -8.16
CA PRO A 57 6.53 -6.34 -7.91
C PRO A 57 5.46 -7.27 -7.32
N LEU A 58 4.67 -6.74 -6.39
CA LEU A 58 3.57 -7.45 -5.75
C LEU A 58 2.25 -7.11 -6.49
N PRO A 59 1.58 -8.08 -7.16
CA PRO A 59 0.45 -7.81 -8.07
C PRO A 59 -0.88 -7.53 -7.34
N ILE A 60 -0.87 -6.59 -6.40
CA ILE A 60 -2.02 -6.03 -5.71
C ILE A 60 -1.81 -4.52 -5.50
N GLY A 61 -2.88 -3.82 -5.17
CA GLY A 61 -2.84 -2.44 -4.70
C GLY A 61 -2.92 -2.31 -3.18
N VAL A 62 -2.58 -1.12 -2.68
CA VAL A 62 -2.81 -0.71 -1.28
C VAL A 62 -3.63 0.57 -1.20
N GLY A 63 -4.56 0.64 -0.24
CA GLY A 63 -5.37 1.82 0.02
C GLY A 63 -4.78 2.70 1.14
N CYS A 64 -4.85 4.02 0.97
CA CYS A 64 -4.34 5.01 1.91
C CYS A 64 -5.35 6.16 2.10
N LEU A 65 -5.82 6.34 3.33
CA LEU A 65 -6.76 7.39 3.72
C LEU A 65 -5.99 8.61 4.22
N THR A 66 -6.00 9.70 3.47
CA THR A 66 -5.21 10.91 3.75
C THR A 66 -5.91 11.91 4.69
N MET A 67 -6.94 11.47 5.41
CA MET A 67 -7.85 12.37 6.14
C MET A 67 -7.35 12.82 7.52
N LYS A 68 -6.39 12.11 8.13
CA LYS A 68 -5.96 12.35 9.52
C LYS A 68 -4.77 13.32 9.65
N SER A 69 -3.69 13.08 8.89
CA SER A 69 -2.42 13.82 9.00
C SER A 69 -1.56 13.55 7.77
N ASP A 70 -0.53 14.39 7.54
CA ASP A 70 0.50 14.18 6.52
C ASP A 70 1.86 13.75 7.12
N THR A 71 1.99 13.74 8.45
CA THR A 71 3.25 13.48 9.16
C THR A 71 3.81 12.07 8.94
N TRP A 72 3.02 11.17 8.38
CA TRP A 72 3.38 9.78 8.12
C TRP A 72 3.71 9.48 6.65
N LYS A 73 3.68 10.49 5.77
CA LYS A 73 3.88 10.33 4.32
C LYS A 73 5.11 9.47 4.00
N ASP A 74 6.24 9.77 4.65
CA ASP A 74 7.51 9.11 4.37
C ASP A 74 7.49 7.62 4.78
N ASN A 75 6.84 7.27 5.89
CA ASN A 75 6.67 5.88 6.31
C ASN A 75 5.80 5.10 5.31
N PHE A 76 4.74 5.72 4.79
CA PHE A 76 3.90 5.08 3.78
C PHE A 76 4.66 4.86 2.46
N VAL A 77 5.41 5.87 2.00
CA VAL A 77 6.28 5.76 0.82
C VAL A 77 7.34 4.67 1.03
N GLN A 78 7.94 4.59 2.21
CA GLN A 78 8.90 3.55 2.57
C GLN A 78 8.28 2.15 2.48
N VAL A 79 7.07 1.94 3.00
CA VAL A 79 6.37 0.65 2.90
C VAL A 79 6.03 0.31 1.44
N VAL A 80 5.60 1.29 0.64
CA VAL A 80 5.39 1.05 -0.80
C VAL A 80 6.69 0.65 -1.49
N ASN A 81 7.81 1.29 -1.15
CA ASN A 81 9.13 0.93 -1.70
C ASN A 81 9.55 -0.50 -1.30
N GLU A 82 9.34 -0.87 -0.04
CA GLU A 82 9.75 -2.14 0.54
C GLU A 82 8.98 -3.32 -0.08
N TYR A 83 7.67 -3.19 -0.27
CA TYR A 83 6.81 -4.30 -0.70
C TYR A 83 6.38 -4.24 -2.17
N ARG A 84 6.67 -3.12 -2.85
CA ARG A 84 6.43 -2.90 -4.29
C ARG A 84 5.03 -3.27 -4.79
N PRO A 85 3.92 -2.88 -4.11
CA PRO A 85 2.59 -3.07 -4.67
C PRO A 85 2.45 -2.30 -5.99
N VAL A 86 1.82 -2.90 -6.99
CA VAL A 86 1.69 -2.33 -8.34
C VAL A 86 0.73 -1.14 -8.42
N ALA A 87 -0.06 -0.88 -7.37
CA ALA A 87 -0.98 0.24 -7.33
C ALA A 87 -1.14 0.83 -5.92
N VAL A 88 -1.43 2.12 -5.88
CA VAL A 88 -1.81 2.83 -4.65
C VAL A 88 -3.12 3.58 -4.90
N TRP A 89 -4.10 3.36 -4.02
CA TRP A 89 -5.37 4.09 -4.02
C TRP A 89 -5.38 5.12 -2.89
N LEU A 90 -5.38 6.41 -3.24
CA LEU A 90 -5.45 7.52 -2.29
C LEU A 90 -6.88 8.03 -2.17
N PHE A 91 -7.38 8.24 -0.94
CA PHE A 91 -8.75 8.72 -0.72
C PHE A 91 -8.86 9.68 0.48
N ALA A 92 -9.90 10.51 0.47
CA ALA A 92 -10.27 11.43 1.54
C ALA A 92 -9.15 12.42 1.94
N TYR A 93 -8.62 13.18 0.98
CA TYR A 93 -7.72 14.28 1.28
C TYR A 93 -8.45 15.41 2.00
N THR A 94 -7.76 16.13 2.88
CA THR A 94 -8.23 17.39 3.46
C THR A 94 -7.75 18.60 2.66
N ARG A 95 -6.65 18.45 1.91
CA ARG A 95 -6.09 19.47 1.01
C ARG A 95 -5.60 18.82 -0.29
N ARG A 96 -5.90 19.44 -1.43
CA ARG A 96 -5.54 18.91 -2.76
C ARG A 96 -4.02 18.66 -2.93
N SER A 97 -3.18 19.47 -2.28
CA SER A 97 -1.72 19.33 -2.35
C SER A 97 -1.21 18.02 -1.76
N GLN A 98 -1.91 17.42 -0.78
CA GLN A 98 -1.50 16.17 -0.13
C GLN A 98 -1.35 15.02 -1.13
N HIS A 99 -2.37 14.85 -1.99
CA HIS A 99 -2.31 13.83 -3.03
C HIS A 99 -1.26 14.17 -4.08
N ALA A 100 -1.11 15.44 -4.47
CA ALA A 100 -0.10 15.84 -5.45
C ALA A 100 1.33 15.50 -4.99
N GLU A 101 1.68 15.86 -3.75
CA GLU A 101 2.97 15.56 -3.16
C GLU A 101 3.21 14.06 -2.98
N LEU A 102 2.20 13.33 -2.48
CA LEU A 102 2.30 11.89 -2.27
C LEU A 102 2.41 11.13 -3.60
N ILE A 103 1.65 11.53 -4.63
CA ILE A 103 1.75 10.96 -5.99
C ILE A 103 3.16 11.19 -6.56
N GLN A 104 3.74 12.39 -6.39
CA GLN A 104 5.10 12.67 -6.87
C GLN A 104 6.13 11.78 -6.16
N ALA A 105 6.02 11.62 -4.84
CA ALA A 105 6.91 10.75 -4.07
C ALA A 105 6.78 9.27 -4.51
N LEU A 106 5.57 8.74 -4.61
CA LEU A 106 5.31 7.35 -5.04
C LEU A 106 5.78 7.09 -6.48
N LYS A 107 5.57 8.05 -7.40
CA LYS A 107 6.07 7.93 -8.77
C LYS A 107 7.60 7.95 -8.84
N LYS A 108 8.26 8.72 -7.98
CA LYS A 108 9.73 8.70 -7.89
C LYS A 108 10.19 7.31 -7.43
N THR A 109 9.65 6.82 -6.33
CA THR A 109 9.95 5.49 -5.79
C THR A 109 9.73 4.38 -6.81
N GLY A 110 8.59 4.36 -7.50
CA GLY A 110 8.27 3.32 -8.48
C GLY A 110 9.17 3.30 -9.71
N ARG A 111 9.77 4.44 -10.10
CA ARG A 111 10.76 4.50 -11.19
C ARG A 111 12.11 3.90 -10.81
N ASP A 112 12.41 3.82 -9.52
CA ASP A 112 13.67 3.26 -9.01
C ASP A 112 13.60 1.72 -8.86
N TRP A 113 12.49 1.08 -9.27
CA TRP A 113 12.30 -0.37 -9.19
C TRP A 113 12.75 -1.14 -10.43
N ASP A 114 12.90 -0.42 -11.55
CA ASP A 114 13.40 -0.91 -12.84
C ASP A 114 14.94 -0.89 -12.90
#